data_AF-A0A2K8WQC0-F1
#
_entry.id   AF-A0A2K8WQC0-F1
#
_cell.length_a   1.000
_cell.length_b   1.000
_cell.length_c   1.000
_cell.angle_alpha   90.00
_cell.angle_beta   90.00
_cell.angle_gamma   90.00
#
_symmetry.space_group_name_H-M   'P 1'
#
loop_
_entity.id
_entity.type
_entity.pdbx_description
1 polymer ?
#
loop_
_entity_poly.entity_id
_entity_poly.type
_entity_poly.pdbx_seq_one_letter_code
_entity_poly.pdbx_strand_id
1 'polypeptide(L)'
;MEKLEKSLTKSGLVLVEKQNITPNVIKALELIDQLKKEKINKNVPTILRHVFSEFAGVKNSKTYNGFVDGNLVYLTAVLQKKDS
;
A
#
# COMPACT_ATOMS: atom_id res chain seq x y z
N MET A 1 -12.14 -5.83 -5.67
CA MET A 1 -12.79 -5.03 -4.60
C MET A 1 -14.00 -5.73 -3.98
N GLU A 2 -14.92 -6.26 -4.78
CA GLU A 2 -16.17 -6.89 -4.29
C GLU A 2 -15.97 -7.95 -3.18
N LYS A 3 -14.94 -8.79 -3.28
CA LYS A 3 -14.64 -9.81 -2.25
C LYS A 3 -14.27 -9.18 -0.89
N LEU A 4 -13.50 -8.09 -0.89
CA LEU A 4 -13.12 -7.37 0.32
C LEU A 4 -14.36 -6.75 0.99
N GLU A 5 -15.23 -6.11 0.21
CA GLU A 5 -16.47 -5.51 0.72
C GLU A 5 -17.43 -6.56 1.28
N LYS A 6 -17.55 -7.71 0.62
CA LYS A 6 -18.29 -8.86 1.15
C LYS A 6 -17.70 -9.38 2.46
N SER A 7 -16.39 -9.46 2.59
CA SER A 7 -15.73 -9.87 3.84
C SER A 7 -15.94 -8.85 4.96
N LEU A 8 -15.89 -7.57 4.67
CA LEU A 8 -16.12 -6.50 5.64
C LEU A 8 -17.57 -6.49 6.14
N THR A 9 -18.55 -6.61 5.25
CA THR A 9 -19.98 -6.64 5.63
C THR A 9 -20.37 -7.90 6.40
N LYS A 10 -19.75 -9.04 6.13
CA LYS A 10 -19.96 -10.29 6.88
C LYS A 10 -19.45 -10.24 8.33
N SER A 11 -18.63 -9.27 8.70
CA SER A 11 -18.07 -9.16 10.06
C SER A 11 -19.11 -8.78 11.13
N GLY A 12 -20.30 -8.31 10.73
CA GLY A 12 -21.29 -7.73 11.64
C GLY A 12 -20.97 -6.29 12.08
N LEU A 13 -19.87 -5.73 11.60
CA LEU A 13 -19.50 -4.33 11.79
C LEU A 13 -20.12 -3.46 10.69
N VAL A 14 -20.41 -2.22 11.04
CA VAL A 14 -20.92 -1.20 10.12
C VAL A 14 -19.74 -0.44 9.53
N LEU A 15 -19.68 -0.34 8.20
CA LEU A 15 -18.70 0.49 7.51
C LEU A 15 -19.07 1.97 7.70
N VAL A 16 -18.20 2.72 8.36
CA VAL A 16 -18.38 4.16 8.63
C VAL A 16 -17.77 5.00 7.52
N GLU A 17 -16.55 4.64 7.11
CA GLU A 17 -15.81 5.38 6.08
C GLU A 17 -14.99 4.41 5.25
N LYS A 18 -14.83 4.73 3.97
CA LYS A 18 -13.90 4.04 3.07
C LYS A 18 -13.34 5.04 2.07
N GLN A 19 -12.02 5.10 1.96
CA GLN A 19 -11.36 6.00 1.02
C GLN A 19 -10.28 5.25 0.23
N ASN A 20 -10.24 5.50 -1.08
CA ASN A 20 -9.08 5.13 -1.88
C ASN A 20 -7.99 6.19 -1.71
N ILE A 21 -6.92 5.81 -1.01
CA ILE A 21 -5.77 6.69 -0.75
C ILE A 21 -4.56 6.33 -1.61
N THR A 22 -4.73 5.50 -2.64
CA THR A 22 -3.65 5.12 -3.58
C THR A 22 -2.89 6.34 -4.11
N PRO A 23 -3.53 7.47 -4.50
CA PRO A 23 -2.80 8.66 -4.93
C PRO A 23 -1.87 9.22 -3.84
N ASN A 24 -2.33 9.25 -2.59
CA ASN A 24 -1.53 9.70 -1.45
C ASN A 24 -0.35 8.75 -1.19
N VAL A 25 -0.55 7.44 -1.35
CA VAL A 25 0.51 6.44 -1.22
C VAL A 25 1.56 6.61 -2.31
N ILE A 26 1.17 6.76 -3.58
CA ILE A 26 2.11 7.03 -4.69
C ILE A 26 2.94 8.28 -4.38
N LYS A 27 2.28 9.38 -4.01
CA LYS A 27 2.96 10.63 -3.66
C LYS A 27 3.95 10.45 -2.50
N ALA A 28 3.57 9.70 -1.46
CA ALA A 28 4.46 9.41 -0.34
C ALA A 28 5.67 8.56 -0.77
N LEU A 29 5.47 7.56 -1.64
CA LEU A 29 6.56 6.74 -2.20
C LEU A 29 7.55 7.60 -3.00
N GLU A 30 7.06 8.52 -3.83
CA GLU A 30 7.89 9.44 -4.60
C GLU A 30 8.70 10.38 -3.70
N LEU A 31 8.08 10.96 -2.68
CA LEU A 31 8.75 11.90 -1.75
C LEU A 31 9.91 11.26 -0.98
N ILE A 32 9.83 9.96 -0.68
CA ILE A 32 10.84 9.24 0.12
C ILE A 32 11.70 8.28 -0.71
N ASP A 33 11.54 8.27 -2.03
CA ASP A 33 12.18 7.31 -2.95
C ASP A 33 13.70 7.29 -2.80
N GLN A 34 14.31 8.47 -2.87
CA GLN A 34 15.76 8.63 -2.79
C GLN A 34 16.31 8.11 -1.46
N LEU A 35 15.66 8.51 -0.35
CA LEU A 35 16.04 8.07 1.00
C LEU A 35 15.94 6.54 1.14
N LYS A 36 14.91 5.92 0.56
CA LYS A 36 14.76 4.45 0.58
C LYS A 36 15.87 3.76 -0.21
N LYS A 37 16.18 4.24 -1.42
CA LYS A 37 17.26 3.68 -2.26
C LYS A 37 18.60 3.77 -1.55
N GLU A 38 18.91 4.89 -0.93
CA GLU A 38 20.14 5.07 -0.13
C GLU A 38 20.20 4.10 1.04
N LYS A 39 19.12 3.95 1.81
CA LYS A 39 19.06 2.99 2.92
C LYS A 39 19.23 1.55 2.46
N ILE A 40 18.64 1.17 1.33
CA ILE A 40 18.79 -0.17 0.76
C ILE A 40 20.25 -0.39 0.32
N ASN A 41 20.82 0.56 -0.41
CA ASN A 41 22.21 0.47 -0.86
C ASN A 41 23.21 0.38 0.31
N LYS A 42 22.95 1.12 1.39
CA LYS A 42 23.82 1.15 2.57
C LYS A 42 23.72 -0.11 3.44
N ASN A 43 22.52 -0.64 3.64
CA ASN A 43 22.28 -1.64 4.69
C ASN A 43 21.95 -3.05 4.17
N VAL A 44 21.66 -3.21 2.88
CA VAL A 44 21.23 -4.49 2.30
C VAL A 44 22.33 -5.06 1.39
N PRO A 45 22.73 -6.34 1.58
CA PRO A 45 23.64 -7.03 0.67
C PRO A 45 23.13 -7.00 -0.77
N THR A 46 24.04 -6.82 -1.74
CA THR A 46 23.69 -6.60 -3.16
C THR A 46 22.70 -7.62 -3.72
N ILE A 47 22.86 -8.90 -3.35
CA ILE A 47 21.99 -10.01 -3.81
C ILE A 47 20.53 -9.82 -3.38
N LEU A 48 20.28 -9.18 -2.24
CA LEU A 48 18.93 -8.97 -1.69
C LEU A 48 18.34 -7.60 -2.05
N ARG A 49 19.13 -6.66 -2.60
CA ARG A 49 18.67 -5.28 -2.85
C ARG A 49 17.47 -5.22 -3.78
N HIS A 50 17.35 -6.13 -4.74
CA HIS A 50 16.19 -6.17 -5.63
C HIS A 50 14.90 -6.46 -4.85
N VAL A 51 14.87 -7.53 -4.04
CA VAL A 51 13.70 -7.88 -3.22
C VAL A 51 13.33 -6.76 -2.26
N PHE A 52 14.31 -6.11 -1.64
CA PHE A 52 14.06 -4.97 -0.75
C PHE A 52 13.54 -3.74 -1.51
N SER A 53 13.98 -3.52 -2.75
CA SER A 53 13.48 -2.43 -3.61
C SER A 53 12.03 -2.67 -4.01
N GLU A 54 11.69 -3.92 -4.38
CA GLU A 54 10.31 -4.35 -4.61
C GLU A 54 9.45 -4.10 -3.38
N PHE A 55 9.83 -4.67 -2.24
CA PHE A 55 9.12 -4.54 -0.97
C PHE A 55 8.94 -3.08 -0.52
N ALA A 56 9.99 -2.27 -0.63
CA ALA A 56 9.95 -0.87 -0.21
C ALA A 56 9.13 0.02 -1.16
N GLY A 57 8.71 -0.50 -2.32
CA GLY A 57 7.94 0.27 -3.30
C GLY A 57 8.71 1.47 -3.83
N VAL A 58 10.03 1.35 -4.01
CA VAL A 58 10.82 2.43 -4.62
C VAL A 58 10.39 2.62 -6.07
N LYS A 59 10.59 3.82 -6.62
CA LYS A 59 10.21 4.18 -7.99
C LYS A 59 10.76 3.15 -8.98
N ASN A 60 9.89 2.74 -9.91
CA ASN A 60 10.10 1.69 -10.93
C ASN A 60 10.14 0.25 -10.41
N SER A 61 9.91 -0.01 -9.11
CA SER A 61 9.67 -1.38 -8.64
C SER A 61 8.30 -1.89 -9.11
N LYS A 62 8.09 -3.21 -9.16
CA LYS A 62 6.79 -3.78 -9.55
C LYS A 62 5.69 -3.35 -8.60
N THR A 63 5.98 -3.18 -7.31
CA THR A 63 5.02 -2.67 -6.33
C THR A 63 4.65 -1.22 -6.62
N TYR A 64 5.62 -0.34 -6.91
CA TYR A 64 5.34 1.06 -7.29
C TYR A 64 4.50 1.13 -8.57
N ASN A 65 4.93 0.43 -9.62
CA ASN A 65 4.21 0.38 -10.90
C ASN A 65 2.82 -0.23 -10.72
N GLY A 66 2.67 -1.24 -9.87
CA GLY A 66 1.38 -1.81 -9.51
C GLY A 66 0.39 -0.76 -9.01
N PHE A 67 0.82 0.19 -8.18
CA PHE A 67 -0.03 1.30 -7.74
C PHE A 67 -0.31 2.31 -8.86
N VAL A 68 0.72 2.71 -9.62
CA VAL A 68 0.58 3.69 -10.71
C VAL A 68 -0.33 3.19 -11.83
N ASP A 69 -0.20 1.92 -12.19
CA ASP A 69 -0.95 1.26 -13.25
C ASP A 69 -2.37 0.87 -12.80
N GLY A 70 -2.70 1.05 -11.52
CA GLY A 70 -4.01 0.69 -10.94
C GLY A 70 -4.20 -0.82 -10.67
N ASN A 71 -3.15 -1.63 -10.83
CA ASN A 71 -3.16 -3.06 -10.53
C ASN A 71 -3.18 -3.34 -9.01
N LEU A 72 -2.67 -2.41 -8.21
CA LEU A 72 -2.71 -2.40 -6.75
C LEU A 72 -3.48 -1.17 -6.28
N VAL A 73 -4.37 -1.37 -5.30
CA VAL A 73 -5.17 -0.29 -4.70
C VAL A 73 -4.94 -0.30 -3.19
N TYR A 74 -4.65 0.88 -2.63
CA TYR A 74 -4.52 1.10 -1.20
C TYR A 74 -5.79 1.79 -0.66
N LEU A 75 -6.45 1.16 0.30
CA LEU A 75 -7.70 1.61 0.89
C LEU A 75 -7.53 1.85 2.38
N THR A 76 -8.19 2.90 2.88
CA THR A 76 -8.54 3.00 4.31
C THR A 76 -10.01 2.62 4.46
N ALA A 77 -10.33 1.93 5.55
CA ALA A 77 -11.70 1.62 5.92
C ALA A 77 -11.85 1.70 7.44
N VAL A 78 -12.85 2.45 7.90
CA VAL A 78 -13.21 2.56 9.31
C VAL A 78 -14.49 1.78 9.52
N LEU A 79 -14.48 0.84 10.46
CA LEU A 79 -15.62 0.01 10.81
C LEU A 79 -15.92 0.15 12.30
N GLN A 80 -17.20 0.19 12.63
CA GLN A 80 -17.69 0.34 14.00
C GLN A 80 -18.62 -0.81 14.34
N LYS A 81 -18.55 -1.30 15.59
CA LYS A 81 -19.58 -2.18 16.13
C LYS A 81 -20.91 -1.42 16.13
N LYS A 82 -21.98 -2.07 15.71
CA LYS A 82 -23.32 -1.46 15.81
C LYS A 82 -23.65 -1.24 17.29
N ASP A 83 -23.88 0.01 17.69
CA ASP A 83 -24.37 0.30 19.03
C ASP A 83 -25.74 -0.36 19.20
N SER A 84 -25.90 -1.06 20.34
CA SER A 84 -27.07 -1.89 20.65
C SER A 84 -28.20 -1.06 21.24
#